data_AF-A0A7Z9SEK8-F1
#
_entry.id   AF-A0A7Z9SEK8-F1
#
_cell.length_a   1.000
_cell.length_b   1.000
_cell.length_c   1.000
_cell.angle_alpha   90.00
_cell.angle_beta   90.00
_cell.angle_gamma   90.00
#
_symmetry.space_group_name_H-M   'P 1'
#
loop_
_entity.id
_entity.type
_entity.pdbx_description
1 polymer ?
#
loop_
_entity_poly.entity_id
_entity_poly.type
_entity_poly.pdbx_seq_one_letter_code
_entity_poly.pdbx_strand_id
1 'polypeptide(L)'
;DFPTANVIPVEKNQLMPHPGVYFTRGRINGLQLYGMCNFGIRPTFNEKDLVMEIHFFHDKAVDLYGKEIRVEFLERIRDEKKFPSPEDLKSQLIKDKQKCLELQGKYE
;
A
#
# COMPACT_ATOMS: atom_id res chain seq x y z
N ASP A 1 7.13 7.56 -11.26
CA ASP A 1 7.49 7.41 -9.84
C ASP A 1 6.37 6.71 -9.08
N PHE A 2 6.65 6.29 -7.84
CA PHE A 2 5.71 5.58 -6.97
C PHE A 2 5.60 6.32 -5.62
N PRO A 3 5.00 7.53 -5.57
CA PRO A 3 4.78 8.23 -4.31
C PRO A 3 3.87 7.40 -3.40
N THR A 4 4.25 7.26 -2.14
CA THR A 4 3.49 6.49 -1.15
C THR A 4 2.98 7.38 -0.02
N ALA A 5 1.75 7.13 0.38
CA ALA A 5 1.22 7.64 1.64
C ALA A 5 1.63 6.66 2.76
N ASN A 6 2.28 7.19 3.80
CA ASN A 6 2.52 6.45 5.03
C ASN A 6 1.25 6.48 5.87
N VAL A 7 0.68 5.32 6.17
CA VAL A 7 -0.55 5.19 6.95
C VAL A 7 -0.20 4.61 8.31
N ILE A 8 -0.64 5.30 9.36
CA ILE A 8 -0.51 4.84 10.74
C ILE A 8 -1.86 4.28 11.21
N PRO A 9 -1.88 3.16 11.94
CA PRO A 9 -3.11 2.68 12.54
C PRO A 9 -3.61 3.66 13.60
N VAL A 10 -4.93 3.88 13.63
CA VAL A 10 -5.57 4.73 14.65
C VAL A 10 -5.50 4.06 16.01
N GLU A 11 -5.69 2.74 16.04
CA GLU A 11 -5.66 1.92 17.26
C GLU A 11 -4.40 1.06 17.33
N LYS A 12 -3.77 1.01 18.51
CA LYS A 12 -2.50 0.28 18.71
C LYS A 12 -2.61 -1.22 18.43
N ASN A 13 -3.75 -1.83 18.72
CA ASN A 13 -3.98 -3.28 18.66
C ASN A 13 -4.97 -3.67 17.54
N GLN A 14 -5.02 -2.89 16.47
CA GLN A 14 -5.88 -3.20 15.33
C GLN A 14 -5.46 -4.53 14.68
N LEU A 15 -6.44 -5.38 14.35
CA LEU A 15 -6.18 -6.62 13.62
C LEU A 15 -5.69 -6.29 12.21
N MET A 16 -4.57 -6.88 11.83
CA MET A 16 -3.91 -6.64 10.55
C MET A 16 -3.70 -7.94 9.79
N PRO A 17 -3.66 -7.89 8.44
CA PRO A 17 -3.32 -9.06 7.64
C PRO A 17 -1.86 -9.48 7.87
N HIS A 18 -1.47 -10.62 7.32
CA HIS A 18 -0.06 -11.01 7.26
C HIS A 18 0.78 -9.96 6.49
N PRO A 19 2.07 -9.76 6.81
CA PRO A 19 2.94 -8.92 5.99
C PRO A 19 2.97 -9.32 4.51
N GLY A 20 3.06 -8.34 3.62
CA GLY A 20 3.09 -8.53 2.17
C GLY A 20 2.68 -7.29 1.38
N VAL A 21 2.58 -7.49 0.06
CA VAL A 21 2.06 -6.49 -0.88
C VAL A 21 0.61 -6.81 -1.22
N TYR A 22 -0.23 -5.79 -1.20
CA TYR A 22 -1.68 -5.92 -1.35
C TYR A 22 -2.23 -4.95 -2.40
N PHE A 23 -3.27 -5.39 -3.11
CA PHE A 23 -4.21 -4.47 -3.75
C PHE A 23 -5.15 -3.95 -2.68
N THR A 24 -5.32 -2.63 -2.64
CA THR A 24 -6.04 -1.93 -1.57
C THR A 24 -6.98 -0.89 -2.12
N ARG A 25 -8.00 -0.58 -1.32
CA ARG A 25 -8.91 0.54 -1.54
C ARG A 25 -8.87 1.47 -0.34
N GLY A 26 -8.60 2.73 -0.60
CA GLY A 26 -8.72 3.83 0.34
C GLY A 26 -10.04 4.55 0.17
N ARG A 27 -10.70 4.91 1.28
CA ARG A 27 -11.87 5.81 1.29
C ARG A 27 -11.55 7.02 2.14
N ILE A 28 -11.65 8.21 1.54
CA ILE A 28 -11.36 9.49 2.18
C ILE A 28 -12.32 10.57 1.66
N ASN A 29 -13.05 11.24 2.54
CA ASN A 29 -14.00 12.31 2.19
C ASN A 29 -14.97 11.94 1.04
N GLY A 30 -15.47 10.69 1.03
CA GLY A 30 -16.34 10.19 -0.03
C GLY A 30 -15.63 9.80 -1.34
N LEU A 31 -14.33 10.09 -1.47
CA LEU A 31 -13.51 9.65 -2.58
C LEU A 31 -13.04 8.21 -2.35
N GLN A 32 -13.17 7.40 -3.39
CA GLN A 32 -12.67 6.04 -3.45
C GLN A 32 -11.39 6.01 -4.30
N LEU A 33 -10.30 5.51 -3.72
CA LEU A 33 -8.99 5.44 -4.35
C LEU A 33 -8.50 3.99 -4.33
N TYR A 34 -8.09 3.48 -5.49
CA TYR A 34 -7.43 2.18 -5.59
C TYR A 34 -5.91 2.36 -5.56
N GLY A 35 -5.20 1.39 -4.98
CA GLY A 35 -3.76 1.46 -4.88
C GLY A 35 -3.11 0.14 -4.50
N MET A 36 -1.79 0.09 -4.58
CA MET A 36 -1.00 -1.01 -4.04
C MET A 36 -0.37 -0.60 -2.72
N CYS A 37 -0.40 -1.50 -1.74
CA CYS A 37 0.10 -1.29 -0.39
C CYS A 37 1.27 -2.23 -0.14
N ASN A 38 2.40 -1.70 0.31
CA ASN A 38 3.39 -2.49 1.03
C ASN A 38 3.05 -2.43 2.52
N PHE A 39 2.86 -3.59 3.12
CA PHE A 39 2.53 -3.75 4.53
C PHE A 39 3.53 -4.70 5.17
N GLY A 40 4.41 -4.17 6.03
CA GLY A 40 5.57 -4.92 6.49
C GLY A 40 6.21 -4.34 7.75
N ILE A 41 7.31 -4.96 8.18
CA ILE A 41 8.10 -4.48 9.33
C ILE A 41 9.44 -4.00 8.79
N ARG A 42 9.87 -2.80 9.18
CA ARG A 42 11.24 -2.34 8.91
C ARG A 42 12.16 -2.89 10.01
N PRO A 43 13.10 -3.81 9.70
CA PRO A 43 13.99 -4.36 10.72
C PRO A 43 15.15 -3.42 11.09
N THR A 44 15.24 -2.24 10.46
CA THR A 44 16.31 -1.27 10.71
C THR A 44 16.00 -0.48 11.99
N PHE A 45 16.96 -0.41 12.92
CA PHE A 45 16.91 0.32 14.21
C PHE A 45 16.14 -0.29 15.38
N ASN A 46 16.06 -1.62 15.53
CA ASN A 46 15.32 -2.25 16.66
C ASN A 46 13.83 -1.87 16.76
N GLU A 47 13.30 -1.18 15.76
CA GLU A 47 11.90 -0.81 15.66
C GLU A 47 11.12 -2.05 15.19
N LYS A 48 10.09 -2.42 15.96
CA LYS A 48 9.11 -3.45 15.56
C LYS A 48 7.92 -2.81 14.85
N ASP A 49 8.11 -1.59 14.36
CA ASP A 49 7.02 -0.77 13.90
C ASP A 49 6.60 -1.24 12.52
N LEU A 50 5.32 -1.57 12.48
CA LEU A 50 4.58 -1.97 11.31
C LEU A 50 4.45 -0.74 10.39
N VAL A 51 4.90 -0.88 9.16
CA VAL A 51 4.85 0.19 8.15
C VAL A 51 3.82 -0.18 7.10
N MET A 52 2.91 0.76 6.84
CA MET A 52 1.93 0.68 5.77
C MET A 52 2.18 1.83 4.78
N GLU A 53 2.58 1.48 3.56
CA GLU A 53 2.90 2.43 2.49
C GLU A 53 1.99 2.16 1.31
N ILE A 54 1.11 3.11 0.98
CA ILE A 54 0.13 2.95 -0.11
C ILE A 54 0.44 3.88 -1.27
N HIS A 55 0.63 3.32 -2.46
CA HIS A 55 0.66 4.05 -3.70
C HIS A 55 -0.71 4.00 -4.38
N PHE A 56 -1.46 5.09 -4.33
CA PHE A 56 -2.75 5.22 -5.00
C PHE A 56 -2.58 5.51 -6.50
N PHE A 57 -3.40 4.86 -7.34
CA PHE A 57 -3.36 4.96 -8.80
C PHE A 57 -4.19 6.14 -9.34
N HIS A 58 -4.15 7.29 -8.69
CA HIS A 58 -4.94 8.45 -9.10
C HIS A 58 -4.11 9.49 -9.85
N ASP A 59 -4.69 10.09 -10.89
CA ASP A 59 -3.99 11.04 -11.75
C ASP A 59 -3.86 12.45 -11.13
N LYS A 60 -4.62 12.75 -10.07
CA LYS A 60 -4.54 14.03 -9.36
C LYS A 60 -3.80 13.86 -8.04
N ALA A 61 -3.00 14.88 -7.68
CA ALA A 61 -2.44 14.99 -6.35
C ALA A 61 -3.58 15.20 -5.34
N VAL A 62 -3.92 14.15 -4.59
CA VAL A 62 -4.79 14.26 -3.41
C VAL A 62 -3.88 14.48 -2.21
N ASP A 63 -4.09 15.56 -1.47
CA ASP A 63 -3.40 15.77 -0.20
C ASP A 63 -4.03 14.86 0.87
N LEU A 64 -3.23 13.89 1.32
CA LEU A 64 -3.62 12.88 2.30
C LEU A 64 -3.03 13.18 3.69
N TYR A 65 -2.17 14.20 3.84
CA TYR A 65 -1.51 14.46 5.11
C TYR A 65 -2.49 14.92 6.19
N GLY A 66 -2.39 14.30 7.37
CA GLY A 66 -3.26 14.60 8.51
C GLY A 66 -4.72 14.19 8.32
N LYS A 67 -5.04 13.39 7.30
CA LYS A 67 -6.40 12.88 7.05
C LYS A 67 -6.55 11.46 7.55
N GLU A 68 -7.69 11.15 8.12
CA GLU A 68 -8.09 9.76 8.33
C GLU A 68 -8.55 9.14 7.01
N ILE A 69 -8.09 7.90 6.78
CA ILE A 69 -8.43 7.11 5.61
C ILE A 69 -8.87 5.73 6.06
N ARG A 70 -9.99 5.25 5.54
CA ARG A 70 -10.36 3.85 5.69
C ARG A 70 -9.65 3.04 4.61
N VAL A 71 -8.77 2.13 5.03
CA VAL A 71 -8.05 1.23 4.13
C VAL A 71 -8.70 -0.16 4.17
N GLU A 72 -8.98 -0.69 2.99
CA GLU A 72 -9.47 -2.05 2.78
C GLU A 72 -8.38 -2.84 2.03
N PHE A 73 -7.93 -3.95 2.62
CA PHE A 73 -7.07 -4.92 1.94
C PHE A 73 -7.95 -5.84 1.08
N LEU A 74 -7.88 -5.69 -0.24
CA LEU A 74 -8.77 -6.39 -1.16
C LEU A 74 -8.21 -7.74 -1.60
N GLU A 75 -6.96 -7.75 -2.06
CA GLU A 75 -6.28 -8.95 -2.56
C GLU A 75 -4.82 -8.94 -2.15
N ARG A 76 -4.27 -10.11 -1.80
CA ARG A 76 -2.85 -10.28 -1.54
C ARG A 76 -2.11 -10.56 -2.85
N ILE A 77 -1.07 -9.78 -3.13
CA ILE A 77 -0.30 -9.88 -4.38
C ILE A 77 0.92 -10.79 -4.19
N ARG A 78 1.71 -10.57 -3.14
CA ARG A 78 2.93 -11.34 -2.85
C ARG A 78 3.47 -11.09 -1.45
N ASP A 79 4.43 -11.90 -1.02
CA ASP A 79 5.31 -11.62 0.12
C ASP A 79 6.23 -10.40 -0.13
N GLU A 80 6.72 -9.83 0.96
CA GLU A 80 7.82 -8.86 0.92
C GLU A 80 9.10 -9.50 0.37
N LYS A 81 9.88 -8.72 -0.37
CA LYS A 81 11.13 -9.20 -0.98
C LYS A 81 12.17 -8.08 -0.97
N LYS A 82 13.41 -8.43 -0.66
CA LYS A 82 14.57 -7.55 -0.85
C LYS A 82 15.01 -7.57 -2.30
N PHE A 83 15.34 -6.40 -2.84
CA PHE A 83 15.85 -6.25 -4.20
C PHE A 83 17.33 -5.86 -4.15
N PRO A 84 18.17 -6.40 -5.06
CA PRO A 84 19.59 -6.11 -5.07
C PRO A 84 19.90 -4.72 -5.67
N SER A 85 18.97 -4.12 -6.40
CA SER A 85 19.09 -2.76 -6.97
C SER A 85 17.77 -1.98 -6.93
N PRO A 86 17.82 -0.63 -6.99
CA PRO A 86 16.63 0.20 -7.20
C PRO A 86 15.89 -0.10 -8.51
N GLU A 87 16.61 -0.48 -9.56
CA GLU A 87 16.05 -0.84 -10.87
C GLU A 87 15.21 -2.12 -10.80
N ASP A 88 15.68 -3.11 -10.05
CA ASP A 88 14.94 -4.36 -9.80
C ASP A 88 13.66 -4.10 -9.00
N LEU A 89 13.75 -3.25 -7.96
CA LEU A 89 12.60 -2.82 -7.19
C LEU A 89 11.58 -2.12 -8.09
N LYS A 90 12.01 -1.14 -8.90
CA LYS A 90 11.14 -0.41 -9.81
C LYS A 90 10.45 -1.34 -10.81
N SER A 91 11.20 -2.31 -11.35
CA SER A 91 10.67 -3.31 -12.27
C SER A 91 9.60 -4.19 -11.61
N GLN A 92 9.79 -4.55 -10.33
CA GLN A 92 8.77 -5.27 -9.58
C GLN A 92 7.53 -4.41 -9.28
N LEU A 93 7.71 -3.15 -8.86
CA LEU A 93 6.60 -2.25 -8.57
C LEU A 93 5.69 -2.04 -9.80
N ILE A 94 6.27 -2.03 -11.01
CA ILE A 94 5.49 -1.97 -12.25
C ILE A 94 4.61 -3.23 -12.42
N LYS A 95 5.17 -4.42 -12.18
CA LYS A 95 4.43 -5.68 -12.24
C LYS A 95 3.32 -5.74 -11.19
N ASP A 96 3.62 -5.30 -9.97
CA ASP A 96 2.65 -5.26 -8.87
C ASP A 96 1.48 -4.31 -9.20
N LYS A 97 1.79 -3.13 -9.74
CA LYS A 97 0.78 -2.17 -10.22
C LYS A 97 -0.08 -2.77 -11.32
N GLN A 98 0.53 -3.39 -12.35
CA GLN A 98 -0.21 -4.05 -13.43
C GLN A 98 -1.16 -5.11 -12.87
N LYS A 99 -0.70 -5.95 -11.94
CA LYS A 99 -1.53 -6.98 -11.32
C LYS A 99 -2.72 -6.39 -10.55
N CYS A 100 -2.51 -5.29 -9.84
CA CYS A 100 -3.60 -4.61 -9.13
C CYS A 100 -4.64 -4.03 -10.10
N LEU A 101 -4.21 -3.45 -11.23
CA LEU A 101 -5.11 -2.89 -12.25
C LEU A 101 -5.95 -3.98 -12.93
N GLU A 102 -5.38 -5.17 -13.18
CA GLU A 102 -6.13 -6.34 -13.67
C GLU A 102 -7.24 -6.76 -12.69
N LEU A 103 -7.00 -6.62 -11.39
CA LEU A 103 -7.96 -6.99 -10.33
C LEU A 103 -9.01 -5.92 -10.09
N GLN A 104 -8.76 -4.66 -10.48
CA GLN A 104 -9.62 -3.53 -10.14
C GLN A 104 -11.07 -3.73 -10.61
N GLY A 105 -11.29 -4.25 -11.81
CA GLY A 105 -12.63 -4.50 -12.36
C GLY A 105 -13.50 -5.50 -11.58
N LYS A 106 -12.90 -6.29 -10.67
CA LYS A 106 -13.66 -7.16 -9.74
C LYS A 106 -14.33 -6.38 -8.60
N TYR A 107 -13.88 -5.16 -8.32
CA TYR A 107 -14.24 -4.38 -7.14
C TYR A 107 -14.90 -3.02 -7.45
N GLU A 108 -15.00 -2.66 -8.72
CA GLU A 108 -15.85 -1.56 -9.22
C GLU A 108 -17.33 -1.93 -9.13
#